data_AF-A0A928TT84-F1
#
_entry.id   AF-A0A928TT84-F1
#
_cell.length_a   1.000
_cell.length_b   1.000
_cell.length_c   1.000
_cell.angle_alpha   90.00
_cell.angle_beta   90.00
_cell.angle_gamma   90.00
#
_symmetry.space_group_name_H-M   'P 1'
#
loop_
_entity.id
_entity.type
_entity.pdbx_description
1 polymer ?
#
loop_
_entity_poly.entity_id
_entity_poly.type
_entity_poly.pdbx_seq_one_letter_code
_entity_poly.pdbx_strand_id
1 'polypeptide(L)'
;MLPPDLPLPAFAGRWTPESLAAARTLLDATVRAARAGGAAPMLEGGTLLGHVRHREAVIPWDDDLDLAVDREMFEPCVRAIGGEPGLSVQVVANARYGTFAQVRRSGAGAAGAGAHWPAVDLFPFAVEGAKVRFYASGRATLAVERSDVLPLRDATFEGVMVACPARADRVLDAMFSNWRIEFDSGGWDHRHDRPREKRQLVRWNPAANPPMATTPMPGAPIAALCGRLFASGLLQRLALPSWRPRRARRGRVVYTDMCADLFHAGHVNFLRQARALGDWLVVGIHDDATIAGYKGAPVQTLEERVAAVAACRHVDQVVPGVPLEVSPRYLDALGVDVVCHADEIDAAARDRMYGEILASHGLELVPYTSGISTRELRARVLAAAPRDPSGNGDRSRQ
;
A
#
# COMPACT_ATOMS: atom_id res chain seq x y z
N MET A 1 -8.39 -3.50 3.88
CA MET A 1 -8.28 -3.93 5.29
C MET A 1 -8.88 -5.32 5.34
N LEU A 2 -8.22 -6.31 5.94
CA LEU A 2 -8.80 -7.66 5.99
C LEU A 2 -10.07 -7.66 6.87
N PRO A 3 -11.11 -8.43 6.52
CA PRO A 3 -12.32 -8.55 7.34
C PRO A 3 -11.99 -9.07 8.74
N PRO A 4 -12.61 -8.55 9.81
CA PRO A 4 -12.39 -9.02 11.18
C PRO A 4 -12.83 -10.48 11.40
N ASP A 5 -13.68 -10.99 10.52
CA ASP A 5 -14.31 -12.31 10.49
C ASP A 5 -13.75 -13.22 9.38
N LEU A 6 -12.67 -12.80 8.69
CA LEU A 6 -11.96 -13.68 7.77
C LEU A 6 -11.64 -14.97 8.53
N PRO A 7 -12.00 -16.17 8.02
CA PRO A 7 -11.64 -17.43 8.65
C PRO A 7 -10.12 -17.53 8.65
N LEU A 8 -9.52 -17.02 9.72
CA LEU A 8 -8.10 -17.07 9.95
C LEU A 8 -7.79 -18.55 10.13
N PRO A 9 -6.85 -19.10 9.35
CA PRO A 9 -6.54 -20.50 9.49
C PRO A 9 -6.18 -20.85 10.94
N ALA A 10 -6.46 -22.08 11.33
CA ALA A 10 -6.11 -22.59 12.64
C ALA A 10 -4.58 -22.66 12.75
N PHE A 11 -3.95 -21.57 13.15
CA PHE A 11 -2.55 -21.58 13.57
C PHE A 11 -2.49 -22.03 15.01
N ALA A 12 -1.67 -23.05 15.26
CA ALA A 12 -1.01 -23.19 16.55
C ALA A 12 -0.09 -21.97 16.70
N GLY A 13 -0.33 -21.09 17.68
CA GLY A 13 0.55 -19.94 17.88
C GLY A 13 -0.09 -18.58 18.18
N ARG A 14 -1.42 -18.45 18.21
CA ARG A 14 -2.06 -17.15 18.47
C ARG A 14 -1.54 -16.51 19.76
N TRP A 15 -1.32 -15.21 19.71
CA TRP A 15 -1.16 -14.39 20.90
C TRP A 15 -2.37 -14.58 21.82
N THR A 16 -2.14 -15.19 22.97
CA THR A 16 -3.09 -15.12 24.09
C THR A 16 -3.03 -13.73 24.71
N PRO A 17 -4.06 -13.28 25.45
CA PRO A 17 -3.98 -12.00 26.17
C PRO A 17 -2.72 -11.87 27.03
N GLU A 18 -2.31 -12.95 27.69
CA GLU A 18 -1.13 -12.98 28.57
C GLU A 18 0.17 -12.84 27.77
N SER A 19 0.28 -13.58 26.67
CA SER A 19 1.49 -13.54 25.84
C SER A 19 1.61 -12.27 25.02
N LEU A 20 0.49 -11.68 24.59
CA LEU A 20 0.48 -10.35 23.96
C LEU A 20 0.89 -9.28 24.96
N ALA A 21 0.43 -9.36 26.21
CA ALA A 21 0.88 -8.46 27.27
C ALA A 21 2.39 -8.61 27.55
N ALA A 22 2.91 -9.84 27.53
CA ALA A 22 4.34 -10.10 27.63
C ALA A 22 5.11 -9.49 26.45
N ALA A 23 4.59 -9.61 25.23
CA ALA A 23 5.19 -9.02 24.02
C ALA A 23 5.19 -7.50 24.05
N ARG A 24 4.10 -6.87 24.49
CA ARG A 24 4.01 -5.41 24.71
C ARG A 24 5.07 -4.93 25.68
N THR A 25 5.22 -5.64 26.80
CA THR A 25 6.22 -5.32 27.82
C THR A 25 7.65 -5.46 27.27
N LEU A 26 7.90 -6.53 26.51
CA LEU A 26 9.19 -6.79 25.87
C LEU A 26 9.51 -5.71 24.82
N LEU A 27 8.55 -5.38 23.95
CA LEU A 27 8.66 -4.35 22.92
C LEU A 27 8.94 -2.99 23.54
N ASP A 28 8.18 -2.57 24.54
CA ASP A 28 8.39 -1.30 25.24
C ASP A 28 9.79 -1.22 25.86
N ALA A 29 10.19 -2.24 26.63
CA ALA A 29 11.52 -2.27 27.24
C ALA A 29 12.64 -2.22 26.17
N THR A 30 12.46 -2.94 25.06
CA THR A 30 13.42 -2.97 23.94
C THR A 30 13.55 -1.58 23.30
N VAL A 31 12.44 -0.94 22.97
CA VAL A 31 12.41 0.38 22.34
C VAL A 31 12.96 1.46 23.29
N ARG A 32 12.60 1.41 24.58
CA ARG A 32 13.14 2.34 25.59
C ARG A 32 14.65 2.20 25.75
N ALA A 33 15.16 0.97 25.89
CA ALA A 33 16.58 0.71 26.03
C ALA A 33 17.36 1.13 24.77
N ALA A 34 16.85 0.83 23.58
CA ALA A 34 17.41 1.29 22.31
C ALA A 34 17.50 2.82 22.22
N ARG A 35 16.42 3.52 22.59
CA ARG A 35 16.35 4.99 22.61
C ARG A 35 17.31 5.60 23.62
N ALA A 36 17.47 4.99 24.80
CA ALA A 36 18.47 5.40 25.78
C ALA A 36 19.91 5.23 25.24
N GLY A 37 20.13 4.23 24.37
CA GLY A 37 21.36 4.03 23.61
C GLY A 37 21.51 4.95 22.38
N GLY A 38 20.60 5.90 22.17
CA GLY A 38 20.64 6.85 21.05
C GLY A 38 20.06 6.32 19.73
N ALA A 39 19.51 5.11 19.70
CA ALA A 39 18.93 4.51 18.50
C ALA A 39 17.42 4.72 18.43
N ALA A 40 16.88 4.88 17.23
CA ALA A 40 15.43 4.93 16.98
C ALA A 40 15.00 3.69 16.20
N PRO A 41 14.75 2.54 16.86
CA PRO A 41 14.30 1.35 16.15
C PRO A 41 12.91 1.61 15.57
N MET A 42 12.75 1.25 14.29
CA MET A 42 11.49 1.40 13.56
C MET A 42 10.81 0.06 13.33
N LEU A 43 9.51 0.08 13.14
CA LEU A 43 8.73 -1.09 12.72
C LEU A 43 9.24 -1.68 11.39
N GLU A 44 9.33 -3.01 11.31
CA GLU A 44 9.84 -3.77 10.16
C GLU A 44 8.89 -4.94 9.83
N GLY A 45 8.96 -5.50 8.63
CA GLY A 45 8.42 -6.83 8.34
C GLY A 45 6.93 -7.02 8.65
N GLY A 46 6.62 -8.13 9.33
CA GLY A 46 5.27 -8.48 9.76
C GLY A 46 4.70 -7.47 10.75
N THR A 47 5.56 -6.85 11.57
CA THR A 47 5.16 -5.85 12.57
C THR A 47 4.77 -4.52 11.92
N LEU A 48 5.51 -4.05 10.91
CA LEU A 48 5.13 -2.91 10.08
C LEU A 48 3.81 -3.18 9.32
N LEU A 49 3.65 -4.39 8.81
CA LEU A 49 2.42 -4.82 8.16
C LEU A 49 1.24 -4.85 9.15
N GLY A 50 1.44 -5.32 10.38
CA GLY A 50 0.49 -5.22 11.48
C GLY A 50 0.07 -3.77 11.74
N HIS A 51 1.05 -2.87 11.86
CA HIS A 51 0.79 -1.45 12.07
C HIS A 51 -0.13 -0.85 11.00
N VAL A 52 0.16 -1.12 9.72
CA VAL A 52 -0.59 -0.56 8.60
C VAL A 52 -1.93 -1.27 8.37
N ARG A 53 -1.95 -2.61 8.37
CA ARG A 53 -3.10 -3.42 7.96
C ARG A 53 -4.05 -3.74 9.12
N HIS A 54 -3.52 -3.89 10.32
CA HIS A 54 -4.25 -4.32 11.53
C HIS A 54 -4.41 -3.20 12.57
N ARG A 55 -4.27 -1.93 12.14
CA ARG A 55 -4.50 -0.73 12.97
C ARG A 55 -3.61 -0.71 14.21
N GLU A 56 -2.31 -0.63 13.98
CA GLU A 56 -1.34 -0.51 15.08
C GLU A 56 -1.29 -1.77 15.97
N ALA A 57 -1.71 -2.93 15.46
CA ALA A 57 -1.75 -4.18 16.20
C ALA A 57 -0.99 -5.28 15.48
N VAL A 58 -0.56 -6.29 16.24
CA VAL A 58 0.07 -7.49 15.72
C VAL A 58 -0.89 -8.22 14.79
N ILE A 59 -0.34 -8.78 13.72
CA ILE A 59 -1.10 -9.63 12.83
C ILE A 59 -1.62 -10.82 13.67
N PRO A 60 -2.93 -11.15 13.65
CA PRO A 60 -3.48 -12.13 14.60
C PRO A 60 -2.87 -13.55 14.57
N TRP A 61 -2.10 -13.85 13.52
CA TRP A 61 -1.39 -15.11 13.29
C TRP A 61 0.13 -14.96 13.20
N ASP A 62 0.67 -13.75 13.38
CA ASP A 62 2.10 -13.57 13.62
C ASP A 62 2.49 -14.24 14.94
N ASP A 63 3.77 -14.59 15.06
CA ASP A 63 4.34 -15.17 16.26
C ASP A 63 5.67 -14.54 16.67
N ASP A 64 6.01 -13.38 16.14
CA ASP A 64 7.19 -12.61 16.47
C ASP A 64 6.94 -11.10 16.27
N LEU A 65 7.98 -10.30 16.57
CA LEU A 65 7.99 -8.87 16.42
C LEU A 65 9.30 -8.46 15.74
N ASP A 66 9.23 -7.60 14.73
CA ASP A 66 10.37 -7.16 13.93
C ASP A 66 10.56 -5.65 14.05
N LEU A 67 11.78 -5.27 14.39
CA LEU A 67 12.27 -3.90 14.37
C LEU A 67 13.48 -3.79 13.48
N ALA A 68 13.72 -2.59 12.95
CA ALA A 68 14.90 -2.24 12.19
C ALA A 68 15.62 -1.04 12.80
N VAL A 69 16.95 -1.04 12.75
CA VAL A 69 17.79 0.05 13.24
C VAL A 69 18.90 0.35 12.23
N ASP A 70 19.37 1.59 12.20
CA ASP A 70 20.54 1.94 11.40
C ASP A 70 21.72 1.04 11.79
N ARG A 71 22.43 0.49 10.80
CA ARG A 71 23.59 -0.37 10.98
C ARG A 71 24.65 0.29 11.85
N GLU A 72 24.86 1.60 11.72
CA GLU A 72 25.82 2.33 12.55
C GLU A 72 25.41 2.32 14.04
N MET A 73 24.11 2.24 14.30
CA MET A 73 23.53 2.17 15.64
C MET A 73 23.26 0.75 16.13
N PHE A 74 23.49 -0.28 15.31
CA PHE A 74 23.16 -1.67 15.66
C PHE A 74 23.93 -2.17 16.88
N GLU A 75 25.26 -2.05 16.90
CA GLU A 75 26.07 -2.47 18.06
C GLU A 75 25.80 -1.63 19.33
N PRO A 76 25.74 -0.28 19.27
CA PRO A 76 25.30 0.52 20.41
C PRO A 76 23.94 0.10 20.96
N CYS A 77 22.97 -0.15 20.07
CA CYS A 77 21.62 -0.56 20.42
C CYS A 77 21.62 -1.94 21.11
N VAL A 78 22.33 -2.92 20.56
CA VAL A 78 22.48 -4.26 21.17
C VAL A 78 23.11 -4.18 22.56
N ARG A 79 24.15 -3.35 22.75
CA ARG A 79 24.75 -3.15 24.08
C ARG A 79 23.79 -2.49 25.06
N ALA A 80 23.04 -1.47 24.63
CA ALA A 80 22.08 -0.79 25.48
C ALA A 80 20.94 -1.72 25.91
N ILE A 81 20.37 -2.48 24.98
CA ILE A 81 19.32 -3.46 25.27
C ILE A 81 19.86 -4.58 26.17
N GLY A 82 21.08 -5.08 25.92
CA GLY A 82 21.71 -6.11 26.74
C GLY A 82 22.05 -5.67 28.18
N GLY A 83 22.11 -4.36 28.42
CA GLY A 83 22.26 -3.78 29.76
C GLY A 83 20.95 -3.53 30.50
N GLU A 84 19.79 -3.62 29.83
CA GLU A 84 18.48 -3.39 30.46
C GLU A 84 18.12 -4.56 31.39
N PRO A 85 17.87 -4.30 32.68
CA PRO A 85 17.49 -5.35 33.61
C PRO A 85 16.25 -6.11 33.15
N GLY A 86 16.36 -7.44 33.09
CA GLY A 86 15.26 -8.30 32.66
C GLY A 86 15.17 -8.54 31.16
N LEU A 87 16.09 -8.01 30.34
CA LEU A 87 16.25 -8.36 28.94
C LEU A 87 17.51 -9.21 28.71
N SER A 88 17.45 -10.09 27.71
CA SER A 88 18.59 -10.81 27.15
C SER A 88 18.64 -10.56 25.65
N VAL A 89 19.84 -10.44 25.10
CA VAL A 89 20.06 -10.20 23.66
C VAL A 89 21.03 -11.22 23.12
N GLN A 90 20.67 -11.85 22.00
CA GLN A 90 21.53 -12.78 21.28
C GLN A 90 21.72 -12.28 19.85
N VAL A 91 22.97 -12.13 19.39
CA VAL A 91 23.26 -11.83 17.99
C VAL A 91 23.24 -13.13 17.19
N VAL A 92 22.46 -13.15 16.12
CA VAL A 92 22.21 -14.33 15.27
C VAL A 92 22.74 -14.07 13.87
N ALA A 93 23.46 -15.04 13.31
CA ALA A 93 23.87 -15.03 11.91
C ALA A 93 22.93 -15.91 11.09
N ASN A 94 22.31 -15.35 10.06
CA ASN A 94 21.33 -16.03 9.22
C ASN A 94 21.65 -15.86 7.73
N ALA A 95 21.62 -16.96 6.99
CA ALA A 95 22.01 -16.96 5.58
C ALA A 95 21.04 -16.20 4.65
N ARG A 96 19.81 -15.92 5.10
CA ARG A 96 18.78 -15.18 4.34
C ARG A 96 18.78 -13.71 4.71
N TYR A 97 18.72 -13.38 5.99
CA TYR A 97 18.55 -12.01 6.48
C TYR A 97 19.86 -11.33 6.90
N GLY A 98 20.96 -12.07 6.94
CA GLY A 98 22.24 -11.58 7.44
C GLY A 98 22.31 -11.66 8.96
N THR A 99 22.99 -10.70 9.57
CA THR A 99 23.17 -10.63 11.03
C THR A 99 22.08 -9.76 11.63
N PHE A 100 21.41 -10.25 12.67
CA PHE A 100 20.40 -9.51 13.43
C PHE A 100 20.50 -9.87 14.92
N ALA A 101 19.75 -9.19 15.78
CA ALA A 101 19.72 -9.48 17.21
C ALA A 101 18.33 -9.94 17.65
N GLN A 102 18.28 -10.95 18.50
CA GLN A 102 17.08 -11.48 19.14
C GLN A 102 17.02 -10.99 20.58
N VAL A 103 15.97 -10.23 20.91
CA VAL A 103 15.72 -9.71 22.25
C VAL A 103 14.62 -10.51 22.93
N ARG A 104 14.87 -10.95 24.16
CA ARG A 104 13.96 -11.77 24.97
C ARG A 104 13.98 -11.30 26.42
N ARG A 105 13.08 -11.85 27.25
CA ARG A 105 13.16 -11.66 28.71
C ARG A 105 14.27 -12.54 29.30
N SER A 106 15.04 -11.98 30.22
CA SER A 106 16.04 -12.73 30.98
C SER A 106 15.38 -13.78 31.88
N GLY A 107 15.99 -14.97 31.98
CA GLY A 107 15.47 -16.10 32.74
C GLY A 107 14.43 -16.97 32.02
N ALA A 108 14.13 -16.69 30.75
CA ALA A 108 13.21 -17.45 29.91
C ALA A 108 13.85 -18.79 29.40
N GLY A 109 14.36 -19.59 30.34
CA GLY A 109 15.18 -20.77 30.05
C GLY A 109 15.16 -21.77 31.20
N ALA A 110 14.01 -22.41 31.42
CA ALA A 110 13.93 -23.69 32.12
C ALA A 110 12.75 -24.51 31.57
N ALA A 111 13.10 -25.55 30.79
CA ALA A 111 12.30 -26.68 30.34
C ALA A 111 11.03 -26.42 29.49
N GLY A 112 11.15 -26.61 28.16
CA GLY A 112 10.03 -26.83 27.24
C GLY A 112 10.07 -25.94 25.99
N ALA A 113 9.64 -26.48 24.84
CA ALA A 113 9.43 -25.74 23.60
C ALA A 113 8.42 -24.60 23.85
N GLY A 114 8.92 -23.38 24.06
CA GLY A 114 8.11 -22.22 24.48
C GLY A 114 8.79 -21.32 25.52
N ALA A 115 9.91 -21.73 26.13
CA ALA A 115 10.65 -20.88 27.07
C ALA A 115 11.22 -19.60 26.42
N HIS A 116 11.39 -19.59 25.10
CA HIS A 116 12.13 -18.58 24.35
C HIS A 116 11.25 -17.57 23.59
N TRP A 117 9.96 -17.57 23.87
CA TRP A 117 8.94 -16.79 23.20
C TRP A 117 8.13 -15.98 24.22
N PRO A 118 7.75 -14.72 23.95
CA PRO A 118 7.97 -13.97 22.71
C PRO A 118 9.39 -13.39 22.56
N ALA A 119 9.74 -13.02 21.33
CA ALA A 119 11.00 -12.37 20.98
C ALA A 119 10.74 -11.13 20.11
N VAL A 120 11.69 -10.19 20.15
CA VAL A 120 11.78 -9.07 19.20
C VAL A 120 13.07 -9.24 18.40
N ASP A 121 12.95 -9.38 17.09
CA ASP A 121 14.06 -9.39 16.16
C ASP A 121 14.42 -7.96 15.76
N LEU A 122 15.71 -7.63 15.82
CA LEU A 122 16.25 -6.31 15.51
C LEU A 122 17.21 -6.42 14.33
N PHE A 123 16.81 -5.91 13.18
CA PHE A 123 17.56 -5.98 11.92
C PHE A 123 18.32 -4.69 11.62
N PRO A 124 19.60 -4.74 11.23
CA PRO A 124 20.33 -3.58 10.75
C PRO A 124 19.93 -3.22 9.30
N PHE A 125 19.67 -1.95 9.03
CA PHE A 125 19.58 -1.40 7.67
C PHE A 125 20.76 -0.45 7.38
N ALA A 126 21.15 -0.31 6.12
CA ALA A 126 22.20 0.61 5.69
C ALA A 126 21.64 1.75 4.85
N VAL A 127 22.08 2.98 5.10
CA VAL A 127 21.79 4.13 4.24
C VAL A 127 22.87 4.24 3.16
N GLU A 128 22.48 4.04 1.90
CA GLU A 128 23.38 4.01 0.74
C GLU A 128 22.97 5.12 -0.24
N GLY A 129 23.43 6.34 0.00
CA GLY A 129 23.09 7.50 -0.83
C GLY A 129 21.58 7.80 -0.81
N ALA A 130 20.91 7.53 -1.93
CA ALA A 130 19.47 7.71 -2.12
C ALA A 130 18.63 6.48 -1.71
N LYS A 131 19.26 5.40 -1.25
CA LYS A 131 18.57 4.15 -0.88
C LYS A 131 18.76 3.81 0.59
N VAL A 132 17.79 3.08 1.13
CA VAL A 132 17.95 2.30 2.36
C VAL A 132 17.93 0.83 2.00
N ARG A 133 18.98 0.10 2.42
CA ARG A 133 19.14 -1.33 2.17
C ARG A 133 18.88 -2.14 3.44
N PHE A 134 17.85 -2.98 3.40
CA PHE A 134 17.56 -3.98 4.41
C PHE A 134 18.31 -5.28 4.10
N TYR A 135 18.63 -6.03 5.16
CA TYR A 135 19.27 -7.36 5.08
C TYR A 135 20.55 -7.37 4.24
N ALA A 136 21.33 -6.29 4.33
CA ALA A 136 22.46 -6.04 3.43
C ALA A 136 23.57 -7.11 3.48
N SER A 137 23.62 -7.95 4.53
CA SER A 137 24.55 -9.07 4.66
C SER A 137 23.92 -10.44 4.35
N GLY A 138 22.66 -10.49 3.94
CA GLY A 138 21.92 -11.71 3.61
C GLY A 138 21.65 -11.89 2.12
N ARG A 139 21.02 -13.02 1.76
CA ARG A 139 20.56 -13.28 0.38
C ARG A 139 19.27 -12.54 0.00
N ALA A 140 18.49 -12.09 0.98
CA ALA A 140 17.20 -11.42 0.76
C ALA A 140 17.32 -9.88 0.74
N THR A 141 18.42 -9.34 0.21
CA THR A 141 18.67 -7.88 0.24
C THR A 141 17.52 -7.11 -0.42
N LEU A 142 17.04 -6.07 0.24
CA LEU A 142 15.96 -5.22 -0.29
C LEU A 142 16.41 -3.76 -0.25
N ALA A 143 16.25 -3.04 -1.36
CA ALA A 143 16.55 -1.61 -1.45
C ALA A 143 15.27 -0.79 -1.65
N VAL A 144 15.06 0.22 -0.80
CA VAL A 144 13.90 1.12 -0.82
C VAL A 144 14.40 2.57 -0.96
N GLU A 145 13.58 3.46 -1.54
CA GLU A 145 13.93 4.88 -1.61
C GLU A 145 14.15 5.44 -0.20
N ARG A 146 15.23 6.20 -0.02
CA ARG A 146 15.56 6.80 1.26
C ARG A 146 14.44 7.72 1.75
N SER A 147 13.77 8.44 0.85
CA SER A 147 12.63 9.30 1.18
C SER A 147 11.39 8.55 1.67
N ASP A 148 11.28 7.26 1.37
CA ASP A 148 10.17 6.42 1.85
C ASP A 148 10.47 5.84 3.23
N VAL A 149 11.74 5.77 3.63
CA VAL A 149 12.14 5.31 4.96
C VAL A 149 12.39 6.48 5.92
N LEU A 150 13.18 7.46 5.50
CA LEU A 150 13.68 8.57 6.31
C LEU A 150 13.10 9.93 5.86
N PRO A 151 12.89 10.89 6.77
CA PRO A 151 13.07 10.76 8.22
C PRO A 151 12.03 9.83 8.85
N LEU A 152 12.41 9.15 9.92
CA LEU A 152 11.47 8.34 10.70
C LEU A 152 10.39 9.22 11.32
N ARG A 153 9.20 8.64 11.51
CA ARG A 153 8.07 9.28 12.20
C ARG A 153 7.75 8.51 13.46
N ASP A 154 7.25 9.20 14.48
CA ASP A 154 6.68 8.53 15.63
C ASP A 154 5.38 7.81 15.24
N ALA A 155 5.17 6.65 15.85
CA ALA A 155 4.00 5.81 15.70
C ALA A 155 3.68 5.10 17.01
N THR A 156 2.52 4.46 17.05
CA THR A 156 2.14 3.54 18.11
C THR A 156 1.95 2.15 17.51
N PHE A 157 2.34 1.13 18.27
CA PHE A 157 2.09 -0.27 17.95
C PHE A 157 1.85 -1.05 19.24
N GLU A 158 0.71 -1.72 19.35
CA GLU A 158 0.24 -2.40 20.57
C GLU A 158 0.25 -1.49 21.81
N GLY A 159 0.03 -0.18 21.62
CA GLY A 159 0.09 0.83 22.67
C GLY A 159 1.51 1.33 23.01
N VAL A 160 2.55 0.79 22.38
CA VAL A 160 3.95 1.19 22.59
C VAL A 160 4.35 2.26 21.57
N MET A 161 5.02 3.33 22.04
CA MET A 161 5.57 4.37 21.19
C MET A 161 6.85 3.88 20.49
N VAL A 162 6.86 3.85 19.17
CA VAL A 162 7.94 3.30 18.35
C VAL A 162 8.11 4.12 17.07
N ALA A 163 9.27 4.06 16.43
CA ALA A 163 9.47 4.75 15.15
C ALA A 163 8.82 3.96 13.99
N CYS A 164 8.50 4.65 12.91
CA CYS A 164 7.92 4.10 11.70
C CYS A 164 8.54 4.77 10.48
N PRO A 165 8.72 4.06 9.35
CA PRO A 165 9.17 4.65 8.10
C PRO A 165 8.35 5.87 7.66
N ALA A 166 8.97 6.80 6.95
CA ALA A 166 8.33 7.98 6.37
C ALA A 166 7.07 7.62 5.56
N ARG A 167 7.12 6.52 4.80
CA ARG A 167 6.07 5.97 3.92
C ARG A 167 5.97 4.46 4.09
N ALA A 168 5.40 4.02 5.21
CA ALA A 168 5.21 2.60 5.55
C ALA A 168 4.55 1.78 4.43
N ASP A 169 3.58 2.36 3.71
CA ASP A 169 2.93 1.76 2.55
C ASP A 169 3.91 1.43 1.42
N ARG A 170 4.84 2.33 1.11
CA ARG A 170 5.86 2.15 0.06
C ARG A 170 6.94 1.16 0.47
N VAL A 171 7.31 1.15 1.75
CA VAL A 171 8.22 0.12 2.29
C VAL A 171 7.57 -1.26 2.17
N LEU A 172 6.29 -1.39 2.53
CA LEU A 172 5.55 -2.65 2.40
C LEU A 172 5.35 -3.09 0.93
N ASP A 173 5.17 -2.15 -0.01
CA ASP A 173 5.15 -2.46 -1.45
C ASP A 173 6.43 -3.14 -1.93
N ALA A 174 7.57 -2.75 -1.36
CA ALA A 174 8.86 -3.32 -1.68
C ALA A 174 9.09 -4.68 -0.98
N MET A 175 8.58 -4.85 0.25
CA MET A 175 8.74 -6.07 1.04
C MET A 175 7.79 -7.20 0.61
N PHE A 176 6.55 -6.87 0.23
CA PHE A 176 5.49 -7.86 0.04
C PHE A 176 4.65 -7.54 -1.20
N SER A 177 4.68 -8.38 -2.23
CA SER A 177 4.03 -8.04 -3.51
C SER A 177 2.49 -7.96 -3.45
N ASN A 178 1.83 -8.64 -2.50
CA ASN A 178 0.36 -8.71 -2.42
C ASN A 178 -0.23 -8.43 -1.03
N TRP A 179 0.52 -7.80 -0.12
CA TRP A 179 0.12 -7.69 1.31
C TRP A 179 -1.25 -7.06 1.57
N ARG A 180 -1.80 -6.31 0.61
CA ARG A 180 -3.12 -5.69 0.71
C ARG A 180 -4.27 -6.69 0.60
N ILE A 181 -4.08 -7.76 -0.16
CA ILE A 181 -5.12 -8.75 -0.52
C ILE A 181 -4.70 -10.19 -0.23
N GLU A 182 -3.47 -10.39 0.26
CA GLU A 182 -2.89 -11.70 0.54
C GLU A 182 -2.52 -11.81 2.02
N PHE A 183 -2.98 -12.90 2.59
CA PHE A 183 -2.49 -13.49 3.82
C PHE A 183 -1.36 -14.44 3.47
N ASP A 184 -0.27 -14.36 4.22
CA ASP A 184 0.85 -15.30 4.20
C ASP A 184 1.24 -15.60 5.65
N SER A 185 1.29 -16.88 6.01
CA SER A 185 1.68 -17.31 7.36
C SER A 185 3.19 -17.35 7.57
N GLY A 186 3.98 -17.11 6.52
CA GLY A 186 5.40 -17.41 6.52
C GLY A 186 5.68 -18.92 6.64
N GLY A 187 6.96 -19.26 6.64
CA GLY A 187 7.44 -20.65 6.68
C GLY A 187 8.01 -21.11 8.02
N TRP A 188 8.10 -20.23 9.03
CA TRP A 188 8.73 -20.51 10.31
C TRP A 188 7.74 -20.30 11.47
N ASP A 189 7.84 -21.14 12.49
CA ASP A 189 7.09 -21.09 13.75
C ASP A 189 8.08 -20.61 14.83
N HIS A 190 8.05 -19.32 15.14
CA HIS A 190 8.99 -18.70 16.07
C HIS A 190 8.72 -19.10 17.52
N ARG A 191 7.49 -19.49 17.85
CA ARG A 191 7.14 -19.98 19.18
C ARG A 191 7.87 -21.28 19.53
N HIS A 192 7.97 -22.19 18.57
CA HIS A 192 8.64 -23.48 18.75
C HIS A 192 10.00 -23.58 18.08
N ASP A 193 10.45 -22.50 17.45
CA ASP A 193 11.71 -22.36 16.70
C ASP A 193 11.96 -23.50 15.69
N ARG A 194 11.00 -23.68 14.78
CA ARG A 194 11.05 -24.74 13.76
C ARG A 194 10.34 -24.32 12.47
N PRO A 195 10.64 -24.96 11.32
CA PRO A 195 9.82 -24.78 10.13
C PRO A 195 8.36 -25.17 10.37
N ARG A 196 7.43 -24.41 9.79
CA ARG A 196 6.01 -24.81 9.75
C ARG A 196 5.87 -26.01 8.82
N GLU A 197 5.05 -26.99 9.22
CA GLU A 197 4.71 -28.15 8.38
C GLU A 197 4.07 -27.73 7.05
N LYS A 198 3.28 -26.64 7.07
CA LYS A 198 2.64 -26.08 5.87
C LYS A 198 2.59 -24.56 5.95
N ARG A 199 3.24 -23.88 4.99
CA ARG A 199 3.01 -22.45 4.72
C ARG A 199 1.62 -22.30 4.14
N GLN A 200 0.87 -21.35 4.67
CA GLN A 200 -0.47 -21.06 4.21
C GLN A 200 -0.48 -19.71 3.52
N LEU A 201 -1.04 -19.71 2.32
CA LEU A 201 -1.25 -18.53 1.52
C LEU A 201 -2.75 -18.45 1.26
N VAL A 202 -3.37 -17.39 1.73
CA VAL A 202 -4.80 -17.16 1.53
C VAL A 202 -4.93 -15.82 0.83
N ARG A 203 -5.35 -15.85 -0.42
CA ARG A 203 -5.74 -14.63 -1.10
C ARG A 203 -7.14 -14.30 -0.64
N TRP A 204 -7.27 -13.20 0.08
CA TRP A 204 -8.57 -12.65 0.36
C TRP A 204 -9.09 -12.02 -0.92
N ASN A 205 -10.16 -12.63 -1.45
CA ASN A 205 -10.98 -12.03 -2.49
C ASN A 205 -12.19 -11.37 -1.81
N PRO A 206 -12.25 -10.04 -1.74
CA PRO A 206 -13.38 -9.31 -1.17
C PRO A 206 -14.73 -9.70 -1.78
N ALA A 207 -14.75 -10.16 -3.04
CA ALA A 207 -15.97 -10.56 -3.74
C ALA A 207 -16.54 -11.92 -3.30
N ALA A 208 -15.74 -12.80 -2.67
CA ALA A 208 -16.16 -14.15 -2.28
C ALA A 208 -16.45 -14.32 -0.78
N ASN A 209 -15.90 -13.42 0.05
CA ASN A 209 -16.08 -13.42 1.50
C ASN A 209 -16.33 -11.97 1.98
N PRO A 210 -17.58 -11.49 1.92
CA PRO A 210 -17.93 -10.16 2.41
C PRO A 210 -17.74 -10.11 3.93
N PRO A 211 -17.18 -9.02 4.50
CA PRO A 211 -17.21 -8.82 5.95
C PRO A 211 -18.66 -8.79 6.42
N MET A 212 -19.01 -9.52 7.48
CA MET A 212 -20.27 -9.24 8.17
C MET A 212 -20.23 -7.83 8.73
N ALA A 213 -21.36 -7.12 8.56
CA ALA A 213 -21.56 -5.75 8.99
C ALA A 213 -21.11 -5.56 10.46
N THR A 214 -20.02 -4.81 10.64
CA THR A 214 -19.62 -4.31 11.95
C THR A 214 -19.89 -2.81 12.01
N THR A 215 -20.55 -2.42 13.10
CA THR A 215 -20.99 -1.07 13.46
C THR A 215 -19.88 -0.03 13.29
N PRO A 216 -20.17 1.16 12.71
CA PRO A 216 -19.14 2.16 12.49
C PRO A 216 -18.67 2.77 13.81
N MET A 217 -17.35 2.76 14.05
CA MET A 217 -16.69 3.51 15.13
C MET A 217 -15.85 4.65 14.54
N PRO A 218 -15.65 5.76 15.28
CA PRO A 218 -15.29 7.06 14.73
C PRO A 218 -13.84 7.12 14.24
N GLY A 219 -13.65 7.62 13.02
CA GLY A 219 -12.39 7.61 12.30
C GLY A 219 -11.44 8.78 12.63
N ALA A 220 -10.16 8.56 12.36
CA ALA A 220 -9.23 9.63 12.01
C ALA A 220 -9.85 10.48 10.88
N PRO A 221 -9.66 11.82 10.90
CA PRO A 221 -10.49 12.71 10.09
C PRO A 221 -10.22 12.49 8.59
N ILE A 222 -11.31 12.26 7.85
CA ILE A 222 -11.40 12.23 6.38
C ILE A 222 -10.55 13.34 5.73
N ALA A 223 -10.39 14.49 6.40
CA ALA A 223 -9.52 15.60 6.01
C ALA A 223 -8.05 15.24 5.72
N ALA A 224 -7.45 14.26 6.41
CA ALA A 224 -6.04 13.88 6.22
C ALA A 224 -5.82 12.94 5.02
N LEU A 225 -6.84 12.16 4.65
CA LEU A 225 -6.87 11.38 3.40
C LEU A 225 -7.12 12.31 2.22
N CYS A 226 -8.04 13.27 2.40
CA CYS A 226 -8.27 14.33 1.43
C CYS A 226 -7.01 15.18 1.21
N GLY A 227 -6.32 15.64 2.26
CA GLY A 227 -5.13 16.48 2.10
C GLY A 227 -4.00 15.83 1.29
N ARG A 228 -3.90 14.49 1.31
CA ARG A 228 -2.88 13.72 0.55
C ARG A 228 -3.32 13.33 -0.85
N LEU A 229 -4.60 13.03 -1.07
CA LEU A 229 -5.15 12.79 -2.41
C LEU A 229 -5.20 14.06 -3.26
N PHE A 230 -5.25 15.24 -2.62
CA PHE A 230 -5.61 16.50 -3.28
C PHE A 230 -4.54 17.59 -3.26
N ALA A 231 -3.36 17.31 -2.68
CA ALA A 231 -2.18 18.16 -2.75
C ALA A 231 -1.16 17.64 -3.77
N SER A 232 -1.62 17.25 -4.98
CA SER A 232 -0.66 16.98 -6.03
C SER A 232 -0.10 18.33 -6.52
N GLY A 233 1.22 18.49 -6.45
CA GLY A 233 1.88 19.63 -7.10
C GLY A 233 1.55 19.72 -8.60
N LEU A 234 1.07 18.62 -9.18
CA LEU A 234 0.56 18.55 -10.54
C LEU A 234 -0.70 19.40 -10.77
N LEU A 235 -1.73 19.31 -9.92
CA LEU A 235 -2.94 20.14 -10.08
C LEU A 235 -2.60 21.64 -9.97
N GLN A 236 -1.66 21.99 -9.07
CA GLN A 236 -1.19 23.36 -8.91
C GLN A 236 -0.39 23.84 -10.14
N ARG A 237 0.51 23.01 -10.69
CA ARG A 237 1.25 23.33 -11.93
C ARG A 237 0.34 23.53 -13.13
N LEU A 238 -0.73 22.74 -13.22
CA LEU A 238 -1.73 22.84 -14.28
C LEU A 238 -2.80 23.91 -14.03
N ALA A 239 -2.68 24.69 -12.94
CA ALA A 239 -3.66 25.69 -12.51
C ALA A 239 -5.11 25.15 -12.40
N LEU A 240 -5.25 23.87 -12.07
CA LEU A 240 -6.54 23.20 -11.93
C LEU A 240 -7.11 23.38 -10.52
N PRO A 241 -8.44 23.43 -10.36
CA PRO A 241 -9.05 23.56 -9.05
C PRO A 241 -8.69 22.39 -8.14
N SER A 242 -8.20 22.73 -6.93
CA SER A 242 -8.03 21.78 -5.85
C SER A 242 -9.37 21.15 -5.47
N TRP A 243 -9.34 19.88 -5.09
CA TRP A 243 -10.54 19.18 -4.60
C TRP A 243 -11.27 19.96 -3.51
N ARG A 244 -12.61 19.95 -3.58
CA ARG A 244 -13.49 20.52 -2.55
C ARG A 244 -14.42 19.44 -1.99
N PRO A 245 -14.22 18.98 -0.74
CA PRO A 245 -15.03 17.90 -0.17
C PRO A 245 -16.50 18.31 0.05
N ARG A 246 -17.37 17.29 0.04
CA ARG A 246 -18.85 17.24 0.05
C ARG A 246 -19.63 18.30 0.85
N ARG A 247 -19.05 19.03 1.82
CA ARG A 247 -19.80 19.94 2.71
C ARG A 247 -20.47 21.14 2.00
N ALA A 248 -20.17 21.40 0.73
CA ALA A 248 -20.73 22.53 -0.02
C ALA A 248 -21.71 22.15 -1.16
N ARG A 249 -21.97 20.85 -1.43
CA ARG A 249 -22.67 20.44 -2.67
C ARG A 249 -23.93 19.63 -2.42
N ARG A 250 -25.03 20.06 -3.04
CA ARG A 250 -26.26 19.27 -3.23
C ARG A 250 -26.15 18.60 -4.60
N GLY A 251 -26.31 17.28 -4.68
CA GLY A 251 -26.33 16.53 -5.95
C GLY A 251 -25.55 15.21 -5.90
N ARG A 252 -25.85 14.30 -6.84
CA ARG A 252 -25.26 12.96 -6.96
C ARG A 252 -23.86 13.03 -7.58
N VAL A 253 -22.86 12.49 -6.90
CA VAL A 253 -21.46 12.47 -7.36
C VAL A 253 -21.15 11.15 -8.05
N VAL A 254 -20.78 11.24 -9.33
CA VAL A 254 -20.35 10.12 -10.16
C VAL A 254 -18.82 10.08 -10.16
N TYR A 255 -18.26 8.89 -10.04
CA TYR A 255 -16.83 8.64 -10.19
C TYR A 255 -16.57 7.71 -11.37
N THR A 256 -15.48 7.98 -12.09
CA THR A 256 -14.90 7.03 -13.04
C THR A 256 -13.39 7.16 -13.00
N ASP A 257 -12.67 6.12 -13.40
CA ASP A 257 -11.22 6.13 -13.53
C ASP A 257 -10.80 5.64 -14.92
N MET A 258 -9.68 6.17 -15.41
CA MET A 258 -9.17 5.82 -16.72
C MET A 258 -7.68 6.09 -16.88
N CYS A 259 -7.11 5.41 -17.87
CA CYS A 259 -5.79 5.78 -18.40
C CYS A 259 -5.87 7.11 -19.17
N ALA A 260 -6.87 7.28 -20.04
CA ALA A 260 -7.03 8.45 -20.91
C ALA A 260 -5.86 8.73 -21.88
N ASP A 261 -5.07 7.70 -22.22
CA ASP A 261 -4.00 7.81 -23.21
C ASP A 261 -4.56 7.96 -24.65
N LEU A 262 -4.00 8.92 -25.39
CA LEU A 262 -4.51 9.42 -26.66
C LEU A 262 -5.98 9.83 -26.57
N PHE A 263 -6.30 10.75 -25.66
CA PHE A 263 -7.67 11.20 -25.38
C PHE A 263 -8.43 11.63 -26.66
N HIS A 264 -9.66 11.16 -26.82
CA HIS A 264 -10.38 11.20 -28.11
C HIS A 264 -11.90 11.21 -27.96
N ALA A 265 -12.64 11.32 -29.07
CA ALA A 265 -14.10 11.46 -29.10
C ALA A 265 -14.85 10.35 -28.32
N GLY A 266 -14.39 9.10 -28.40
CA GLY A 266 -14.92 8.01 -27.56
C GLY A 266 -14.84 8.29 -26.05
N HIS A 267 -13.69 8.77 -25.55
CA HIS A 267 -13.56 9.18 -24.15
C HIS A 267 -14.48 10.36 -23.80
N VAL A 268 -14.59 11.36 -24.69
CA VAL A 268 -15.51 12.50 -24.47
C VAL A 268 -16.96 12.05 -24.36
N ASN A 269 -17.41 11.14 -25.23
CA ASN A 269 -18.77 10.61 -25.19
C ASN A 269 -18.99 9.71 -23.95
N PHE A 270 -18.00 8.92 -23.54
CA PHE A 270 -18.05 8.19 -22.27
C PHE A 270 -18.25 9.14 -21.08
N LEU A 271 -17.43 10.18 -20.97
CA LEU A 271 -17.53 11.16 -19.88
C LEU A 271 -18.85 11.95 -19.93
N ARG A 272 -19.39 12.23 -21.12
CA ARG A 272 -20.74 12.80 -21.28
C ARG A 272 -21.82 11.88 -20.68
N GLN A 273 -21.74 10.58 -20.96
CA GLN A 273 -22.68 9.58 -20.43
C GLN A 273 -22.53 9.44 -18.91
N ALA A 274 -21.31 9.32 -18.41
CA ALA A 274 -21.03 9.27 -16.98
C ALA A 274 -21.56 10.51 -16.24
N ARG A 275 -21.32 11.71 -16.80
CA ARG A 275 -21.82 12.97 -16.23
C ARG A 275 -23.34 13.06 -16.19
N ALA A 276 -24.05 12.36 -17.07
CA ALA A 276 -25.52 12.34 -17.08
C ALA A 276 -26.13 11.46 -15.96
N LEU A 277 -25.32 10.63 -15.30
CA LEU A 277 -25.75 9.78 -14.20
C LEU A 277 -25.86 10.53 -12.86
N GLY A 278 -25.38 11.77 -12.80
CA GLY A 278 -25.45 12.60 -11.60
C GLY A 278 -25.22 14.08 -11.86
N ASP A 279 -24.92 14.83 -10.82
CA ASP A 279 -24.77 16.28 -10.84
C ASP A 279 -23.31 16.73 -10.84
N TRP A 280 -22.37 15.82 -10.59
CA TRP A 280 -20.94 16.10 -10.52
C TRP A 280 -20.13 14.88 -10.95
N LEU A 281 -19.19 15.03 -11.88
CA LEU A 281 -18.32 13.96 -12.35
C LEU A 281 -16.88 14.16 -11.86
N VAL A 282 -16.38 13.19 -11.11
CA VAL A 282 -15.00 13.04 -10.69
C VAL A 282 -14.31 12.00 -11.57
N VAL A 283 -13.18 12.36 -12.17
CA VAL A 283 -12.40 11.45 -13.01
C VAL A 283 -11.02 11.20 -12.39
N GLY A 284 -10.77 9.95 -12.03
CA GLY A 284 -9.47 9.48 -11.60
C GLY A 284 -8.56 9.14 -12.78
N ILE A 285 -7.31 9.60 -12.75
CA ILE A 285 -6.31 9.29 -13.78
C ILE A 285 -5.20 8.46 -13.14
N HIS A 286 -5.03 7.22 -13.59
CA HIS A 286 -3.98 6.34 -13.07
C HIS A 286 -2.58 6.88 -13.42
N ASP A 287 -1.60 6.66 -12.55
CA ASP A 287 -0.20 6.97 -12.85
C ASP A 287 0.41 5.99 -13.88
N ASP A 288 1.57 6.36 -14.41
CA ASP A 288 2.21 5.62 -15.51
C ASP A 288 2.64 4.21 -15.06
N ALA A 289 3.07 4.06 -13.79
CA ALA A 289 3.47 2.77 -13.23
C ALA A 289 2.28 1.82 -13.08
N THR A 290 1.14 2.32 -12.61
CA THR A 290 -0.11 1.56 -12.48
C THR A 290 -0.58 1.04 -13.83
N ILE A 291 -0.56 1.89 -14.87
CA ILE A 291 -0.97 1.51 -16.22
C ILE A 291 0.02 0.53 -16.86
N ALA A 292 1.32 0.77 -16.70
CA ALA A 292 2.36 -0.13 -17.20
C ALA A 292 2.20 -1.56 -16.66
N GLY A 293 1.88 -1.70 -15.37
CA GLY A 293 1.64 -3.00 -14.73
C GLY A 293 0.33 -3.68 -15.12
N TYR A 294 -0.63 -2.96 -15.71
CA TYR A 294 -1.92 -3.50 -16.12
C TYR A 294 -2.00 -3.82 -17.62
N LYS A 295 -1.71 -2.83 -18.47
CA LYS A 295 -1.95 -2.93 -19.92
C LYS A 295 -0.83 -2.34 -20.79
N GLY A 296 0.36 -2.17 -20.22
CA GLY A 296 1.52 -1.58 -20.88
C GLY A 296 1.57 -0.05 -20.75
N ALA A 297 2.78 0.51 -20.92
CA ALA A 297 3.01 1.93 -20.66
C ALA A 297 2.18 2.86 -21.56
N PRO A 298 1.66 3.99 -21.02
CA PRO A 298 0.98 5.00 -21.82
C PRO A 298 1.99 5.73 -22.73
N VAL A 299 1.50 6.29 -23.85
CA VAL A 299 2.30 7.16 -24.73
C VAL A 299 2.43 8.55 -24.09
N GLN A 300 1.32 9.06 -23.57
CA GLN A 300 1.26 10.35 -22.89
C GLN A 300 1.63 10.22 -21.41
N THR A 301 2.39 11.18 -20.91
CA THR A 301 2.68 11.34 -19.48
C THR A 301 1.41 11.53 -18.65
N LEU A 302 1.47 11.24 -17.35
CA LEU A 302 0.37 11.55 -16.43
C LEU A 302 -0.10 13.02 -16.54
N GLU A 303 0.83 13.97 -16.69
CA GLU A 303 0.51 15.40 -16.78
C GLU A 303 -0.32 15.74 -18.03
N GLU A 304 0.07 15.21 -19.20
CA GLU A 304 -0.66 15.41 -20.45
C GLU A 304 -2.06 14.78 -20.40
N ARG A 305 -2.17 13.57 -19.82
CA ARG A 305 -3.46 12.86 -19.67
C ARG A 305 -4.41 13.62 -18.74
N VAL A 306 -3.88 14.13 -17.62
CA VAL A 306 -4.65 14.94 -16.66
C VAL A 306 -5.13 16.24 -17.32
N ALA A 307 -4.25 16.94 -18.05
CA ALA A 307 -4.60 18.17 -18.75
C ALA A 307 -5.70 17.94 -19.80
N ALA A 308 -5.59 16.87 -20.60
CA ALA A 308 -6.59 16.53 -21.61
C ALA A 308 -7.97 16.23 -21.02
N VAL A 309 -8.02 15.44 -19.93
CA VAL A 309 -9.29 15.11 -19.26
C VAL A 309 -9.88 16.32 -18.54
N ALA A 310 -9.05 17.15 -17.89
CA ALA A 310 -9.51 18.35 -17.21
C ALA A 310 -10.10 19.40 -18.16
N ALA A 311 -9.67 19.42 -19.43
CA ALA A 311 -10.23 20.27 -20.47
C ALA A 311 -11.59 19.78 -21.01
N CYS A 312 -12.01 18.56 -20.67
CA CYS A 312 -13.29 18.02 -21.11
C CYS A 312 -14.45 18.70 -20.36
N ARG A 313 -15.35 19.36 -21.09
CA ARG A 313 -16.52 20.09 -20.53
C ARG A 313 -17.47 19.28 -19.64
N HIS A 314 -17.38 17.95 -19.68
CA HIS A 314 -18.22 17.04 -18.90
C HIS A 314 -17.58 16.65 -17.56
N VAL A 315 -16.31 16.98 -17.36
CA VAL A 315 -15.55 16.65 -16.17
C VAL A 315 -15.57 17.84 -15.23
N ASP A 316 -16.07 17.63 -14.03
CA ASP A 316 -16.11 18.67 -13.02
C ASP A 316 -14.85 18.66 -12.14
N GLN A 317 -14.20 17.51 -11.99
CA GLN A 317 -12.96 17.37 -11.22
C GLN A 317 -12.10 16.22 -11.72
N VAL A 318 -10.78 16.44 -11.79
CA VAL A 318 -9.78 15.40 -12.04
C VAL A 318 -8.98 15.10 -10.76
N VAL A 319 -8.67 13.82 -10.54
CA VAL A 319 -7.78 13.34 -9.47
C VAL A 319 -6.65 12.53 -10.09
N PRO A 320 -5.39 12.98 -10.03
CA PRO A 320 -4.25 12.25 -10.60
C PRO A 320 -3.70 11.17 -9.66
N GLY A 321 -3.09 10.14 -10.23
CA GLY A 321 -2.37 9.08 -9.50
C GLY A 321 -3.30 8.14 -8.72
N VAL A 322 -4.47 7.84 -9.26
CA VAL A 322 -5.45 6.97 -8.59
C VAL A 322 -5.09 5.49 -8.75
N PRO A 323 -5.43 4.64 -7.76
CA PRO A 323 -5.19 3.20 -7.87
C PRO A 323 -6.02 2.58 -9.00
N LEU A 324 -5.62 1.40 -9.47
CA LEU A 324 -6.39 0.58 -10.40
C LEU A 324 -7.63 -0.04 -9.75
N GLU A 325 -7.52 -0.38 -8.47
CA GLU A 325 -8.55 -1.03 -7.67
C GLU A 325 -9.08 0.00 -6.67
N VAL A 326 -10.35 0.36 -6.78
CA VAL A 326 -10.97 1.37 -5.91
C VAL A 326 -11.63 0.71 -4.71
N SER A 327 -11.47 1.33 -3.53
CA SER A 327 -12.06 0.85 -2.28
C SER A 327 -13.19 1.76 -1.81
N PRO A 328 -14.17 1.26 -1.03
CA PRO A 328 -15.25 2.08 -0.47
C PRO A 328 -14.73 3.29 0.31
N ARG A 329 -13.68 3.09 1.13
CA ARG A 329 -13.06 4.19 1.91
C ARG A 329 -12.48 5.30 1.02
N TYR A 330 -11.92 4.95 -0.13
CA TYR A 330 -11.40 5.92 -1.09
C TYR A 330 -12.54 6.72 -1.72
N LEU A 331 -13.63 6.05 -2.11
CA LEU A 331 -14.83 6.68 -2.65
C LEU A 331 -15.57 7.54 -1.61
N ASP A 332 -15.67 7.09 -0.36
CA ASP A 332 -16.24 7.85 0.76
C ASP A 332 -15.48 9.15 1.01
N ALA A 333 -14.14 9.11 0.92
CA ALA A 333 -13.30 10.30 1.08
C ALA A 333 -13.51 11.32 -0.06
N LEU A 334 -13.83 10.83 -1.25
CA LEU A 334 -14.27 11.62 -2.39
C LEU A 334 -15.76 12.00 -2.33
N GLY A 335 -16.52 11.47 -1.37
CA GLY A 335 -17.96 11.67 -1.29
C GLY A 335 -18.69 11.21 -2.55
N VAL A 336 -18.22 10.11 -3.16
CA VAL A 336 -18.80 9.50 -4.36
C VAL A 336 -20.08 8.78 -3.99
N ASP A 337 -21.10 8.87 -4.84
CA ASP A 337 -22.36 8.14 -4.67
C ASP A 337 -22.44 6.94 -5.62
N VAL A 338 -21.82 7.01 -6.81
CA VAL A 338 -21.84 5.92 -7.79
C VAL A 338 -20.56 5.86 -8.64
N VAL A 339 -20.12 4.66 -9.01
CA VAL A 339 -19.04 4.44 -9.97
C VAL A 339 -19.62 4.17 -11.37
N CYS A 340 -18.99 4.70 -12.41
CA CYS A 340 -19.36 4.50 -13.80
C CYS A 340 -18.21 3.89 -14.60
N HIS A 341 -18.50 2.89 -15.44
CA HIS A 341 -17.55 2.33 -16.40
C HIS A 341 -18.23 2.05 -17.75
N ALA A 342 -17.46 1.88 -18.83
CA ALA A 342 -18.01 1.43 -20.10
C ALA A 342 -18.43 -0.05 -20.04
N ASP A 343 -19.43 -0.44 -20.83
CA ASP A 343 -19.99 -1.80 -20.88
C ASP A 343 -19.07 -2.85 -21.55
N GLU A 344 -17.93 -2.44 -22.10
CA GLU A 344 -16.92 -3.35 -22.67
C GLU A 344 -16.00 -4.02 -21.63
N ILE A 345 -16.21 -3.76 -20.34
CA ILE A 345 -15.39 -4.37 -19.28
C ILE A 345 -15.70 -5.86 -19.12
N ASP A 346 -14.66 -6.70 -19.20
CA ASP A 346 -14.83 -8.12 -18.92
C ASP A 346 -15.08 -8.36 -17.41
N ALA A 347 -15.73 -9.48 -17.10
CA ALA A 347 -16.14 -9.79 -15.74
C ALA A 347 -14.96 -9.86 -14.76
N ALA A 348 -13.79 -10.37 -15.18
CA ALA A 348 -12.63 -10.50 -14.32
C ALA A 348 -12.01 -9.13 -14.01
N ALA A 349 -11.91 -8.26 -15.03
CA ALA A 349 -11.47 -6.89 -14.85
C ALA A 349 -12.45 -6.09 -13.97
N ARG A 350 -13.76 -6.24 -14.20
CA ARG A 350 -14.81 -5.63 -13.37
C ARG A 350 -14.67 -6.01 -11.91
N ASP A 351 -14.57 -7.31 -11.64
CA ASP A 351 -14.48 -7.83 -10.28
C ASP A 351 -13.20 -7.38 -9.58
N ARG A 352 -12.09 -7.36 -10.31
CA ARG A 352 -10.82 -6.84 -9.80
C ARG A 352 -10.89 -5.35 -9.45
N MET A 353 -11.36 -4.52 -10.37
CA MET A 353 -11.29 -3.06 -10.25
C MET A 353 -12.38 -2.50 -9.32
N TYR A 354 -13.58 -3.06 -9.39
CA TYR A 354 -14.79 -2.50 -8.78
C TYR A 354 -15.51 -3.46 -7.83
N GLY A 355 -15.04 -4.69 -7.66
CA GLY A 355 -15.71 -5.70 -6.85
C GLY A 355 -15.98 -5.25 -5.41
N GLU A 356 -15.03 -4.55 -4.78
CA GLU A 356 -15.18 -4.04 -3.40
C GLU A 356 -16.28 -2.98 -3.25
N ILE A 357 -16.61 -2.24 -4.31
CA ILE A 357 -17.50 -1.07 -4.24
C ILE A 357 -18.94 -1.38 -4.65
N LEU A 358 -19.20 -2.54 -5.28
CA LEU A 358 -20.51 -2.86 -5.86
C LEU A 358 -21.66 -2.78 -4.84
N ALA A 359 -21.44 -3.27 -3.62
CA ALA A 359 -22.48 -3.28 -2.58
C ALA A 359 -22.69 -1.93 -1.89
N SER A 360 -21.70 -1.03 -1.91
CA SER A 360 -21.72 0.24 -1.17
C SER A 360 -22.00 1.45 -2.05
N HIS A 361 -21.44 1.48 -3.25
CA HIS A 361 -21.51 2.60 -4.19
C HIS A 361 -22.16 2.20 -5.52
N GLY A 362 -22.19 0.91 -5.84
CA GLY A 362 -22.70 0.42 -7.12
C GLY A 362 -21.79 0.75 -8.31
N LEU A 363 -22.07 0.08 -9.43
CA LEU A 363 -21.40 0.28 -10.70
C LEU A 363 -22.45 0.42 -11.82
N GLU A 364 -22.50 1.58 -12.44
CA GLU A 364 -23.33 1.84 -13.62
C GLU A 364 -22.49 1.67 -14.89
N LEU A 365 -23.00 0.88 -15.83
CA LEU A 365 -22.35 0.65 -17.12
C LEU A 365 -23.02 1.50 -18.19
N VAL A 366 -22.21 2.16 -19.01
CA VAL A 366 -22.68 2.97 -20.15
C VAL A 366 -22.16 2.42 -21.47
N PRO A 367 -22.92 2.57 -22.57
CA PRO A 367 -22.50 2.10 -23.89
C PRO A 367 -21.13 2.61 -24.33
N TYR A 368 -20.27 1.69 -24.74
CA TYR A 368 -19.00 2.01 -25.40
C TYR A 368 -19.22 2.66 -26.77
N THR A 369 -18.34 3.58 -27.14
CA THR A 369 -18.42 4.27 -28.44
C THR A 369 -17.66 3.48 -29.50
N SER A 370 -18.38 2.87 -30.43
CA SER A 370 -17.76 2.13 -31.54
C SER A 370 -17.11 3.06 -32.58
N GLY A 371 -16.15 2.53 -33.35
CA GLY A 371 -15.50 3.22 -34.47
C GLY A 371 -14.34 4.17 -34.10
N ILE A 372 -13.98 4.25 -32.81
CA ILE A 372 -12.77 4.91 -32.34
C ILE A 372 -12.24 4.25 -31.06
N SER A 373 -10.94 3.93 -31.03
CA SER A 373 -10.23 3.49 -29.83
C SER A 373 -8.77 3.90 -29.87
N THR A 374 -8.08 3.91 -28.71
CA THR A 374 -6.63 4.14 -28.65
C THR A 374 -5.86 3.16 -29.53
N ARG A 375 -6.30 1.90 -29.62
CA ARG A 375 -5.70 0.89 -30.52
C ARG A 375 -5.83 1.29 -31.98
N GLU A 376 -7.01 1.74 -32.39
CA GLU A 376 -7.24 2.20 -33.76
C GLU A 376 -6.44 3.46 -34.09
N LEU A 377 -6.36 4.43 -33.16
CA LEU A 377 -5.55 5.64 -33.37
C LEU A 377 -4.07 5.30 -33.53
N ARG A 378 -3.53 4.41 -32.69
CA ARG A 378 -2.15 3.92 -32.83
C ARG A 378 -1.94 3.27 -34.20
N ALA A 379 -2.88 2.43 -34.66
CA ALA A 379 -2.80 1.82 -35.99
C ALA A 379 -2.86 2.85 -37.13
N ARG A 380 -3.71 3.87 -37.03
CA ARG A 380 -3.80 4.97 -38.02
C ARG A 380 -2.49 5.77 -38.08
N VAL A 381 -1.87 6.06 -36.93
CA VAL A 381 -0.56 6.74 -36.88
C VAL A 381 0.52 5.89 -37.56
N LEU A 382 0.59 4.59 -37.25
CA LEU A 382 1.55 3.69 -37.88
C LEU A 382 1.33 3.56 -39.39
N ALA A 383 0.08 3.60 -39.86
CA ALA A 383 -0.26 3.55 -41.28
C ALA A 383 0.03 4.87 -42.00
N ALA A 384 -0.09 6.01 -41.32
CA ALA A 384 0.18 7.34 -41.86
C ALA A 384 1.67 7.72 -41.83
N ALA A 385 2.48 7.00 -41.05
CA ALA A 385 3.92 7.19 -41.03
C ALA A 385 4.48 6.99 -42.45
N PRO A 386 5.20 7.98 -43.02
CA PRO A 386 5.78 7.83 -44.34
C PRO A 386 6.68 6.60 -44.36
N ARG A 387 6.42 5.67 -45.28
CA ARG A 387 7.35 4.58 -45.58
C ARG A 387 8.56 5.24 -46.23
N ASP A 388 9.56 5.59 -45.45
CA ASP A 388 10.80 6.14 -45.97
C ASP A 388 11.54 5.05 -46.78
N PRO A 389 11.66 5.16 -48.12
CA PRO A 389 12.49 4.25 -48.89
C PRO A 389 13.97 4.71 -48.92
N SER A 390 14.29 5.90 -48.39
CA SER A 390 15.60 6.53 -48.53
C SER A 390 15.84 7.58 -47.44
N GLY A 391 16.49 7.17 -46.35
CA GLY A 391 16.84 7.99 -45.19
C GLY A 391 17.29 9.42 -45.54
N ASN A 392 16.38 10.39 -45.39
CA ASN A 392 16.76 11.78 -45.16
C ASN A 392 15.59 12.51 -44.47
N GLY A 393 15.68 12.59 -43.15
CA GLY A 393 14.61 13.12 -42.30
C GLY A 393 14.49 14.64 -42.39
N ASP A 394 13.44 15.12 -43.04
CA ASP A 394 12.97 16.49 -42.89
C ASP A 394 12.26 16.64 -41.53
N ARG A 395 12.92 17.37 -40.62
CA ARG A 395 12.35 17.78 -39.33
C ARG A 395 11.60 19.09 -39.53
N SER A 396 10.35 18.99 -39.93
CA SER A 396 9.39 20.03 -39.60
C SER A 396 7.99 19.44 -39.54
N ARG A 397 7.41 19.42 -38.33
CA ARG A 397 6.00 19.76 -38.06
C ARG A 397 5.76 19.75 -36.55
N GLN A 398 4.99 20.76 -36.18
CA GLN A 398 4.81 21.40 -34.87
C GLN A 398 4.26 20.48 -33.78
#